data_AF-A0A4E0QYZ8-F1
#
_entry.id   AF-A0A4E0QYZ8-F1
#
_cell.length_a   1.000
_cell.length_b   1.000
_cell.length_c   1.000
_cell.angle_alpha   90.00
_cell.angle_beta   90.00
_cell.angle_gamma   90.00
#
_symmetry.space_group_name_H-M   'P 1'
#
loop_
_entity.id
_entity.type
_entity.pdbx_description
1 polymer ?
#
loop_
_entity_poly.entity_id
_entity_poly.type
_entity_poly.pdbx_seq_one_letter_code
_entity_poly.pdbx_strand_id
1 'polypeptide(L)'
;MCEHPKTLEGLPFLPGNTFRDPSQTNFHLSNTLSYKNGYQVPKPYPQYGIGGRPLKVNQLTEAELDELANFQPSLTYGKTRQAPPSEFTPAHVALDKKVLRFYGYFKETVNESPQETYRVRLVQIIYFLEDDSMLIMEPPQNNSGIPQGNYPKANVITPIIHCLRKLL
;
A
#
# COMPACT_ATOMS: atom_id res chain seq x y z
N MET A 1 10.36 28.48 23.84
CA MET A 1 11.38 27.52 23.38
C MET A 1 12.73 28.14 23.69
N CYS A 2 13.45 27.60 24.67
CA CYS A 2 14.75 28.13 25.08
C CYS A 2 15.77 27.82 23.99
N GLU A 3 16.63 28.77 23.65
CA GLU A 3 17.84 28.47 22.86
C GLU A 3 18.60 27.36 23.57
N HIS A 4 18.84 26.25 22.87
CA HIS A 4 19.76 25.24 23.38
C HIS A 4 21.15 25.87 23.40
N PRO A 5 21.87 25.83 24.53
CA PRO A 5 23.24 26.34 24.59
C PRO A 5 24.04 25.63 23.50
N LYS A 6 24.82 26.41 22.72
CA LYS A 6 25.65 25.87 21.64
C LYS A 6 26.53 24.76 22.22
N THR A 7 26.22 23.51 21.90
CA THR A 7 27.20 22.43 22.06
C THR A 7 28.23 22.61 20.96
N LEU A 8 29.50 22.34 21.27
CA LEU A 8 30.47 22.06 20.22
C LEU A 8 29.88 20.92 19.39
N GLU A 9 29.82 21.08 18.07
CA GLU A 9 29.10 20.16 17.19
C GLU A 9 29.50 18.70 17.47
N GLY A 10 28.52 17.86 17.83
CA GLY A 10 28.73 16.45 18.13
C GLY A 10 29.01 16.08 19.60
N LEU A 11 29.08 17.04 20.54
CA LEU A 11 29.22 16.73 21.98
C LEU A 11 27.87 16.47 22.68
N PRO A 12 27.81 15.51 23.62
CA PRO A 12 26.61 15.24 24.40
C PRO A 12 26.32 16.37 25.42
N PHE A 13 25.04 16.64 25.66
CA PHE A 13 24.53 17.63 26.63
C PHE A 13 24.67 17.15 28.08
N LEU A 14 25.91 16.93 28.51
CA LEU A 14 26.25 16.66 29.91
C LEU A 14 26.54 17.98 30.64
N PRO A 15 26.30 18.06 31.97
CA PRO A 15 26.72 19.21 32.76
C PRO A 15 28.24 19.41 32.59
N GLY A 16 28.64 20.62 32.15
CA GLY A 16 30.03 20.95 31.80
C GLY A 16 30.30 21.06 30.29
N ASN A 17 29.48 20.45 29.44
CA ASN A 17 29.59 20.53 27.98
C ASN A 17 28.75 21.66 27.37
N THR A 18 28.67 22.80 28.06
CA THR A 18 27.91 23.99 27.62
C THR A 18 28.82 25.20 27.51
N PHE A 19 28.84 25.85 26.36
CA PHE A 19 29.65 27.06 26.15
C PHE A 19 28.75 28.30 26.14
N ARG A 20 29.08 29.28 26.99
CA ARG A 20 28.48 30.62 26.94
C ARG A 20 29.37 31.50 26.08
N ASP A 21 28.78 32.11 25.06
CA ASP A 21 29.47 33.00 24.14
C ASP A 21 29.74 34.37 24.80
N PRO A 22 31.00 34.74 25.11
CA PRO A 22 31.32 35.99 25.79
C PRO A 22 31.16 37.22 24.88
N SER A 23 31.02 37.03 23.56
CA SER A 23 30.79 38.12 22.61
C SER A 23 29.32 38.56 22.54
N GLN A 24 28.41 37.83 23.17
CA GLN A 24 26.98 38.14 23.16
C GLN A 24 26.68 39.35 24.06
N THR A 25 26.22 40.43 23.46
CA THR A 25 25.85 41.68 24.17
C THR A 25 24.34 41.85 24.29
N ASN A 26 23.57 41.31 23.34
CA ASN A 26 22.12 41.40 23.32
C ASN A 26 21.47 40.11 23.85
N PHE A 27 20.57 40.27 24.83
CA PHE A 27 19.84 39.17 25.48
C PHE A 27 18.32 39.37 25.48
N HIS A 28 17.81 40.24 24.63
CA HIS A 28 16.37 40.49 24.54
C HIS A 28 15.61 39.25 24.02
N LEU A 29 14.44 38.97 24.60
CA LEU A 29 13.58 37.87 24.18
C LEU A 29 12.71 38.31 23.00
N SER A 30 12.63 37.49 21.95
CA SER A 30 11.69 37.70 20.85
C SER A 30 10.26 37.37 21.29
N ASN A 31 9.30 38.25 21.02
CA ASN A 31 7.90 37.96 21.32
C ASN A 31 7.29 36.96 20.32
N THR A 32 6.81 35.82 20.84
CA THR A 32 6.08 34.77 20.10
C THR A 32 4.57 34.78 20.34
N LEU A 33 4.07 35.52 21.34
CA LEU A 33 2.67 35.59 21.71
C LEU A 33 2.16 37.02 21.49
N SER A 34 1.27 37.22 20.51
CA SER A 34 0.76 38.54 20.14
C SER A 34 -0.76 38.62 20.26
N TYR A 35 -1.29 39.84 20.34
CA TYR A 35 -2.72 40.09 20.22
C TYR A 35 -3.02 40.76 18.89
N LYS A 36 -4.06 40.30 18.19
CA LYS A 36 -4.56 40.92 16.95
C LYS A 36 -6.08 41.05 17.06
N ASN A 37 -6.57 42.28 17.01
CA ASN A 37 -8.01 42.61 17.09
C ASN A 37 -8.71 41.98 18.32
N GLY A 38 -8.03 42.00 19.48
CA GLY A 38 -8.57 41.43 20.73
C GLY A 38 -8.38 39.92 20.90
N TYR A 39 -7.94 39.20 19.86
CA TYR A 39 -7.68 37.77 19.92
C TYR A 39 -6.19 37.48 20.16
N GLN A 40 -5.91 36.47 20.99
CA GLN A 40 -4.56 35.94 21.18
C GLN A 40 -4.14 35.18 19.93
N VAL A 41 -3.08 35.62 19.26
CA VAL A 41 -2.50 34.99 18.08
C VAL A 41 -1.04 34.60 18.38
N PRO A 42 -0.75 33.31 18.58
CA PRO A 42 0.63 32.84 18.66
C PRO A 42 1.29 32.88 17.29
N LYS A 43 2.56 33.27 17.24
CA LYS A 43 3.38 33.09 16.03
C LYS A 43 3.63 31.58 15.84
N PRO A 44 3.53 31.05 14.61
CA PRO A 44 3.63 29.62 14.36
C PRO A 44 5.03 29.06 14.70
N TYR A 45 6.08 29.87 14.55
CA TYR A 45 7.45 29.50 14.90
C TYR A 45 8.25 30.73 15.34
N PRO A 46 9.18 30.59 16.31
CA PRO A 46 10.12 31.65 16.64
C PRO A 46 11.14 31.77 15.49
N GLN A 47 11.20 32.94 14.85
CA GLN A 47 12.17 33.22 13.77
C GLN A 47 13.55 33.61 14.32
N TYR A 48 13.55 34.26 15.48
CA TYR A 48 14.73 34.76 16.15
C TYR A 48 14.77 34.21 17.57
N GLY A 49 15.97 33.97 18.09
CA GLY A 49 16.22 33.57 19.45
C GLY A 49 16.61 34.78 20.31
N ILE A 50 17.33 34.49 21.40
CA ILE A 50 17.75 35.48 22.39
C ILE A 50 18.78 36.42 21.74
N GLY A 51 18.53 37.72 21.86
CA GLY A 51 19.40 38.73 21.25
C GLY A 51 19.27 38.87 19.73
N GLY A 52 18.15 38.40 19.14
CA GLY A 52 17.86 38.60 17.72
C GLY A 52 18.63 37.67 16.78
N ARG A 53 19.27 36.64 17.31
CA ARG A 53 19.99 35.64 16.51
C ARG A 53 18.99 34.82 15.68
N PRO A 54 19.22 34.61 14.38
CA PRO A 54 18.35 33.75 13.60
C PRO A 54 18.40 32.32 14.17
N LEU A 55 17.24 31.72 14.43
CA LEU A 55 17.19 30.34 14.86
C LEU A 55 17.40 29.43 13.64
N LYS A 56 18.26 28.42 13.77
CA LYS A 56 18.39 27.36 12.75
C LYS A 56 17.12 26.51 12.80
N VAL A 57 16.14 26.89 12.00
CA VAL A 57 14.93 26.10 11.79
C VAL A 57 15.29 24.91 10.90
N ASN A 58 14.57 23.79 10.99
CA ASN A 58 14.67 22.68 10.01
C ASN A 58 14.15 23.10 8.60
N GLN A 59 14.14 24.39 8.29
CA GLN A 59 13.79 24.91 6.98
C GLN A 59 15.10 25.31 6.31
N LEU A 60 15.44 24.58 5.26
CA LEU A 60 16.58 24.90 4.40
C LEU A 60 16.38 26.30 3.83
N THR A 61 17.45 27.08 3.82
CA THR A 61 17.49 28.34 3.07
C THR A 61 17.36 28.05 1.57
N GLU A 62 16.95 29.04 0.80
CA GLU A 62 16.73 28.88 -0.65
C GLU A 62 18.01 28.43 -1.37
N ALA A 63 19.17 28.94 -0.95
CA ALA A 63 20.48 28.51 -1.43
C ALA A 63 20.80 27.04 -1.06
N GLU A 64 20.49 26.61 0.17
CA GLU A 64 20.65 25.20 0.57
C GLU A 64 19.69 24.28 -0.20
N LEU A 65 18.49 24.77 -0.52
CA LEU A 65 17.50 24.04 -1.32
C LEU A 65 17.99 23.85 -2.77
N ASP A 66 18.58 24.89 -3.36
CA ASP A 66 19.16 24.85 -4.71
C ASP A 66 20.39 23.94 -4.78
N GLU A 67 21.24 23.94 -3.75
CA GLU A 67 22.37 22.99 -3.66
C GLU A 67 21.89 21.54 -3.57
N LEU A 68 20.85 21.26 -2.79
CA LEU A 68 20.24 19.92 -2.73
C LEU A 68 19.56 19.52 -4.05
N ALA A 69 18.88 20.44 -4.72
CA ALA A 69 18.21 20.16 -5.99
C ALA A 69 19.21 19.82 -7.09
N ASN A 70 20.41 20.41 -7.05
CA ASN A 70 21.50 20.14 -7.98
C ASN A 70 22.39 18.96 -7.57
N PHE A 71 22.19 18.39 -6.38
CA PHE A 71 22.93 17.22 -5.94
C PHE A 71 22.48 16.01 -6.76
N GLN A 72 23.37 15.48 -7.60
CA GLN A 72 23.16 14.19 -8.28
C GLN A 72 23.68 13.06 -7.37
N PRO A 73 22.83 12.39 -6.57
CA PRO A 73 23.27 11.36 -5.61
C PRO A 73 23.97 10.17 -6.29
N SER A 74 23.75 9.96 -7.58
CA SER A 74 24.42 8.92 -8.37
C SER A 74 25.93 9.15 -8.57
N LEU A 75 26.41 10.39 -8.46
CA LEU A 75 27.84 10.73 -8.58
C LEU A 75 28.58 10.53 -7.24
N THR A 76 27.92 10.85 -6.12
CA THR A 76 28.52 10.81 -4.78
C THR A 76 28.47 9.43 -4.14
N TYR A 77 27.37 8.69 -4.32
CA TYR A 77 27.15 7.38 -3.69
C TYR A 77 27.10 6.21 -4.68
N GLY A 78 27.30 6.49 -5.97
CA GLY A 78 27.18 5.50 -7.05
C GLY A 78 25.73 5.13 -7.37
N LYS A 79 25.52 4.37 -8.45
CA LYS A 79 24.21 3.79 -8.75
C LYS A 79 23.88 2.74 -7.68
N THR A 80 22.69 2.83 -7.08
CA THR A 80 22.17 1.80 -6.19
C THR A 80 22.25 0.44 -6.88
N ARG A 81 22.80 -0.58 -6.20
CA ARG A 81 22.81 -1.95 -6.72
C ARG A 81 21.39 -2.31 -7.12
N GLN A 82 21.18 -2.57 -8.42
CA GLN A 82 19.90 -3.07 -8.88
C GLN A 82 19.66 -4.41 -8.19
N ALA A 83 18.44 -4.61 -7.68
CA ALA A 83 18.07 -5.89 -7.09
C ALA A 83 18.40 -7.00 -8.10
N PRO A 84 18.95 -8.14 -7.63
CA PRO A 84 19.18 -9.27 -8.52
C PRO A 84 17.87 -9.61 -9.24
N PRO A 85 17.93 -9.97 -10.54
CA PRO A 85 16.73 -10.38 -11.27
C PRO A 85 16.06 -11.53 -10.51
N SER A 86 14.74 -11.44 -10.36
CA SER A 86 13.94 -12.52 -9.76
C SER A 86 14.28 -13.84 -10.43
N GLU A 87 14.48 -14.89 -9.62
CA GLU A 87 14.60 -16.24 -10.14
C GLU A 87 13.34 -16.61 -10.93
N PHE A 88 13.52 -17.35 -12.03
CA PHE A 88 12.41 -17.78 -12.88
C PHE A 88 11.67 -18.94 -12.21
N THR A 89 10.43 -18.69 -11.78
CA THR A 89 9.55 -19.72 -11.25
C THR A 89 8.57 -20.16 -12.35
N PRO A 90 8.55 -21.44 -12.75
CA PRO A 90 7.62 -21.91 -13.77
C PRO A 90 6.17 -21.81 -13.28
N ALA A 91 5.23 -21.62 -14.22
CA ALA A 91 3.83 -21.31 -13.92
C ALA A 91 3.15 -22.34 -12.99
N HIS A 92 3.39 -23.64 -13.21
CA HIS A 92 2.84 -24.71 -12.36
C HIS A 92 3.30 -24.63 -10.90
N VAL A 93 4.52 -24.16 -10.64
CA VAL A 93 5.04 -23.94 -9.27
C VAL A 93 4.51 -22.64 -8.70
N ALA A 94 4.46 -21.57 -9.51
CA ALA A 94 4.00 -20.26 -9.06
C ALA A 94 2.48 -20.22 -8.76
N LEU A 95 1.71 -21.10 -9.39
CA LEU A 95 0.25 -21.16 -9.32
C LEU A 95 -0.29 -22.41 -8.62
N ASP A 96 0.59 -23.25 -8.04
CA ASP A 96 0.21 -24.40 -7.21
C ASP A 96 -0.84 -23.99 -6.17
N LYS A 97 -1.92 -24.77 -6.08
CA LYS A 97 -3.09 -24.56 -5.18
C LYS A 97 -3.87 -23.26 -5.36
N LYS A 98 -3.59 -22.44 -6.38
CA LYS A 98 -4.40 -21.26 -6.68
C LYS A 98 -5.57 -21.64 -7.57
N VAL A 99 -6.76 -21.24 -7.15
CA VAL A 99 -8.02 -21.61 -7.81
C VAL A 99 -8.92 -20.39 -7.91
N LEU A 100 -9.52 -20.17 -9.09
CA LEU A 100 -10.56 -19.16 -9.28
C LEU A 100 -11.93 -19.81 -9.12
N ARG A 101 -12.81 -19.16 -8.36
CA ARG A 101 -14.17 -19.65 -8.12
C ARG A 101 -15.17 -18.59 -8.57
N PHE A 102 -16.02 -18.96 -9.53
CA PHE A 102 -17.10 -18.15 -10.04
C PHE A 102 -18.45 -18.75 -9.66
N TYR A 103 -19.40 -17.87 -9.40
CA TYR A 103 -20.79 -18.24 -9.14
C TYR A 103 -21.63 -17.78 -10.32
N GLY A 104 -22.48 -18.67 -10.80
CA GLY A 104 -23.36 -18.38 -11.93
C GLY A 104 -24.68 -19.11 -11.80
N TYR A 105 -25.52 -18.92 -12.80
CA TYR A 105 -26.75 -19.68 -12.96
C TYR A 105 -27.06 -19.83 -14.43
N PHE A 106 -27.83 -20.85 -14.77
CA PHE A 106 -28.42 -20.98 -16.11
C PHE A 106 -29.93 -21.19 -15.99
N LYS A 107 -30.65 -20.81 -17.05
CA LYS A 107 -32.09 -21.03 -17.18
C LYS A 107 -32.32 -22.30 -17.98
N GLU A 108 -33.00 -23.26 -17.40
CA GLU A 108 -33.45 -24.48 -18.06
C GLU A 108 -34.93 -24.33 -18.40
N THR A 109 -35.28 -24.44 -19.69
CA THR A 109 -36.68 -24.34 -20.14
C THR A 109 -37.47 -25.56 -19.67
N VAL A 110 -38.69 -25.36 -19.18
CA VAL A 110 -39.59 -26.45 -18.76
C VAL A 110 -40.85 -26.37 -19.61
N ASN A 111 -41.11 -27.43 -20.37
CA ASN A 111 -42.22 -27.45 -21.33
C ASN A 111 -43.51 -28.10 -20.76
N GLU A 112 -43.40 -28.85 -19.67
CA GLU A 112 -44.47 -29.75 -19.18
C GLU A 112 -45.18 -29.21 -17.92
N SER A 113 -44.90 -27.98 -17.50
CA SER A 113 -45.43 -27.36 -16.28
C SER A 113 -46.36 -26.19 -16.63
N PRO A 114 -47.62 -26.16 -16.14
CA PRO A 114 -48.49 -24.98 -16.28
C PRO A 114 -48.10 -23.83 -15.34
N GLN A 115 -47.23 -24.06 -14.35
CA GLN A 115 -46.81 -23.05 -13.36
C GLN A 115 -45.52 -22.31 -13.75
N GLU A 116 -44.60 -22.93 -14.50
CA GLU A 116 -43.26 -22.38 -14.73
C GLU A 116 -42.78 -22.64 -16.17
N THR A 117 -42.39 -21.58 -16.88
CA THR A 117 -41.81 -21.65 -18.25
C THR A 117 -40.31 -21.95 -18.25
N TYR A 118 -39.58 -21.55 -17.20
CA TYR A 118 -38.16 -21.82 -17.03
C TYR A 118 -37.80 -21.96 -15.55
N ARG A 119 -36.82 -22.81 -15.24
CA ARG A 119 -36.22 -22.98 -13.92
C ARG A 119 -34.78 -22.46 -13.89
N VAL A 120 -34.38 -21.84 -12.80
CA VAL A 120 -33.02 -21.31 -12.61
C VAL A 120 -32.21 -22.32 -11.81
N ARG A 121 -31.06 -22.75 -12.35
CA ARG A 121 -30.10 -23.64 -11.66
C ARG A 121 -28.83 -22.89 -11.34
N LEU A 122 -28.46 -22.87 -10.06
CA LEU A 122 -27.22 -22.27 -9.59
C LEU A 122 -26.05 -23.21 -9.90
N VAL A 123 -24.95 -22.65 -10.37
CA VAL A 123 -23.71 -23.37 -10.68
C VAL A 123 -22.52 -22.67 -10.04
N GLN A 124 -21.57 -23.47 -9.60
CA GLN A 124 -20.24 -23.03 -9.18
C GLN A 124 -19.22 -23.52 -10.20
N ILE A 125 -18.45 -22.59 -10.76
CA ILE A 125 -17.36 -22.88 -11.70
C ILE A 125 -16.05 -22.70 -10.94
N ILE A 126 -15.23 -23.74 -10.93
CA ILE A 126 -13.93 -23.79 -10.28
C ILE A 126 -12.89 -23.95 -11.39
N TYR A 127 -11.91 -23.05 -11.43
CA TYR A 127 -10.84 -23.05 -12.43
C TYR A 127 -9.49 -23.19 -11.74
N PHE A 128 -8.75 -24.25 -12.08
CA PHE A 128 -7.46 -24.58 -11.51
C PHE A 128 -6.36 -23.90 -12.33
N LEU A 129 -5.58 -23.03 -11.69
CA LEU A 129 -4.54 -22.25 -12.37
C LEU A 129 -3.25 -23.04 -12.63
N GLU A 130 -3.14 -24.24 -12.06
CA GLU A 130 -1.97 -25.11 -12.22
C GLU A 130 -1.96 -25.78 -13.60
N ASP A 131 -3.11 -26.24 -14.08
CA ASP A 131 -3.27 -27.10 -15.27
C ASP A 131 -4.35 -26.60 -16.25
N ASP A 132 -4.89 -25.39 -16.03
CA ASP A 132 -5.98 -24.77 -16.78
C ASP A 132 -7.26 -25.61 -16.84
N SER A 133 -7.45 -26.53 -15.89
CA SER A 133 -8.64 -27.37 -15.83
C SER A 133 -9.84 -26.64 -15.20
N MET A 134 -11.04 -27.04 -15.59
CA MET A 134 -12.29 -26.47 -15.08
C MET A 134 -13.21 -27.57 -14.50
N LEU A 135 -13.83 -27.25 -13.38
CA LEU A 135 -14.82 -28.07 -12.68
C LEU A 135 -16.10 -27.26 -12.48
N ILE A 136 -17.22 -27.77 -12.98
CA ILE A 136 -18.53 -27.15 -12.84
C ILE A 136 -19.36 -28.04 -11.93
N MET A 137 -19.90 -27.48 -10.85
CA MET A 137 -20.71 -28.23 -9.87
C MET A 137 -21.97 -27.45 -9.50
N GLU A 138 -23.05 -28.19 -9.27
CA GLU A 138 -24.30 -27.63 -8.76
C GLU A 138 -24.37 -27.85 -7.24
N PRO A 139 -24.42 -26.77 -6.43
CA PRO A 139 -24.54 -26.92 -4.99
C PRO A 139 -25.93 -27.49 -4.60
N PRO A 140 -26.01 -28.33 -3.56
CA PRO A 140 -27.28 -28.83 -3.06
C PRO A 140 -28.11 -27.68 -2.49
N GLN A 141 -29.38 -27.62 -2.86
CA GLN A 141 -30.36 -26.61 -2.42
C GLN A 141 -31.52 -27.30 -1.71
N ASN A 142 -31.74 -26.93 -0.45
CA ASN A 142 -32.87 -27.47 0.33
C ASN A 142 -34.21 -27.14 -0.34
N ASN A 143 -35.13 -28.11 -0.32
CA ASN A 143 -36.50 -27.99 -0.87
C ASN A 143 -36.59 -27.71 -2.38
N SER A 144 -35.55 -28.04 -3.16
CA SER A 144 -35.54 -27.82 -4.61
C SER A 144 -36.45 -28.78 -5.41
N GLY A 145 -36.84 -29.91 -4.82
CA GLY A 145 -37.66 -30.94 -5.49
C GLY A 145 -36.98 -31.63 -6.68
N ILE A 146 -35.72 -31.34 -6.94
CA ILE A 146 -34.91 -31.88 -8.04
C ILE A 146 -33.83 -32.78 -7.41
N PRO A 147 -33.52 -33.96 -7.97
CA PRO A 147 -32.37 -34.73 -7.50
C PRO A 147 -31.10 -33.88 -7.65
N GLN A 148 -30.48 -33.55 -6.52
CA GLN A 148 -29.27 -32.73 -6.41
C GLN A 148 -28.20 -33.54 -5.66
N GLY A 149 -26.99 -33.59 -6.21
CA GLY A 149 -25.91 -34.44 -5.73
C GLY A 149 -25.40 -35.41 -6.80
N ASN A 150 -24.21 -35.97 -6.57
CA ASN A 150 -23.46 -36.76 -7.55
C ASN A 150 -24.29 -37.90 -8.12
N TYR A 151 -24.66 -37.79 -9.40
CA TYR A 151 -25.09 -38.93 -10.20
C TYR A 151 -23.98 -39.99 -10.21
N PRO A 152 -24.19 -41.21 -9.64
CA PRO A 152 -23.29 -42.33 -9.87
C PRO A 152 -23.65 -42.95 -11.22
N LYS A 153 -23.38 -42.20 -12.31
CA LYS A 153 -23.39 -42.65 -13.72
C LYS A 153 -23.10 -41.44 -14.59
N ALA A 154 -21.81 -41.24 -14.87
CA ALA A 154 -21.26 -40.87 -16.17
C ALA A 154 -22.13 -40.10 -17.18
N ASN A 155 -22.87 -39.08 -16.77
CA ASN A 155 -22.95 -37.85 -17.55
C ASN A 155 -21.86 -36.94 -17.00
N VAL A 156 -20.66 -37.37 -17.32
CA VAL A 156 -19.51 -36.51 -17.55
C VAL A 156 -20.04 -35.29 -18.31
N ILE A 157 -20.40 -34.19 -17.61
CA ILE A 157 -20.02 -32.89 -18.16
C ILE A 157 -18.52 -33.03 -18.13
N THR A 158 -17.99 -33.40 -19.28
CA THR A 158 -16.58 -33.56 -19.58
C THR A 158 -15.79 -32.66 -18.65
N PRO A 159 -14.74 -33.13 -17.94
CA PRO A 159 -13.61 -32.22 -17.80
C PRO A 159 -13.41 -31.79 -19.25
N ILE A 160 -13.71 -30.54 -19.58
CA ILE A 160 -13.31 -30.02 -20.88
C ILE A 160 -11.80 -30.00 -20.71
N ILE A 161 -11.17 -31.15 -20.96
CA ILE A 161 -9.77 -31.31 -21.28
C ILE A 161 -9.68 -30.67 -22.67
N HIS A 162 -10.00 -29.38 -22.76
CA HIS A 162 -9.38 -28.59 -23.80
C HIS A 162 -7.95 -28.47 -23.33
N CYS A 163 -7.14 -29.38 -23.87
CA CYS A 163 -5.77 -29.06 -24.20
C CYS A 163 -5.82 -27.82 -25.11
N LEU A 164 -5.89 -26.63 -24.51
CA LEU A 164 -5.54 -25.37 -25.15
C LEU A 164 -4.05 -25.09 -24.93
N ARG A 165 -3.21 -26.13 -25.03
CA ARG A 165 -1.87 -25.97 -25.56
C ARG A 165 -1.90 -26.21 -27.07
N LYS A 166 -2.44 -25.24 -27.80
CA LYS A 166 -1.96 -24.95 -29.15
C LYS A 166 -2.04 -23.44 -29.38
N LEU A 167 -0.85 -22.89 -29.63
CA LEU A 167 -0.55 -21.58 -30.22
C LEU A 167 -0.66 -20.37 -29.29
N LEU A 168 0.39 -20.12 -28.51
CA LEU A 168 1.46 -19.16 -28.85
C LEU A 168 2.71 -19.43 -28.01
#